data_AF-R9GQG7-F1
#
_entry.id   AF-R9GQG7-F1
#
_cell.length_a   1.000
_cell.length_b   1.000
_cell.length_c   1.000
_cell.angle_alpha   90.00
_cell.angle_beta   90.00
_cell.angle_gamma   90.00
#
_symmetry.space_group_name_H-M   'P 1'
#
loop_
_entity.id
_entity.type
_entity.pdbx_description
1 polymer ?
#
loop_
_entity_poly.entity_id
_entity_poly.type
_entity_poly.pdbx_seq_one_letter_code
_entity_poly.pdbx_strand_id
1 'polypeptide(L)'
;MKKTLNDSLREEFGTILKQTQFANLIIAKKIDPTIISGAFEKLLSADRFLEAELEDIDKARGEFENYIINTIKTKRHSNGN
;
A
#
# COMPACT_ATOMS: atom_id res chain seq x y z
N MET A 1 -18.87 5.01 16.95
CA MET A 1 -18.03 5.95 16.19
C MET A 1 -18.44 5.89 14.73
N LYS A 2 -18.48 7.04 14.04
CA LYS A 2 -18.78 7.10 12.60
C LYS A 2 -17.50 6.75 11.83
N LYS A 3 -17.56 5.85 10.84
CA LYS A 3 -16.41 5.50 10.00
C LYS A 3 -15.97 6.73 9.19
N THR A 4 -14.67 6.95 9.08
CA THR A 4 -14.10 7.95 8.17
C THR A 4 -14.04 7.41 6.75
N LEU A 5 -13.86 8.28 5.76
CA LEU A 5 -13.61 7.86 4.37
C LEU A 5 -12.41 6.91 4.29
N ASN A 6 -11.32 7.22 4.99
CA ASN A 6 -10.12 6.38 5.02
C ASN A 6 -10.40 4.99 5.60
N ASP A 7 -11.28 4.88 6.60
CA ASP A 7 -11.69 3.57 7.13
C ASP A 7 -12.46 2.76 6.09
N SER A 8 -13.37 3.39 5.35
CA SER A 8 -14.09 2.75 4.24
C SER A 8 -13.14 2.31 3.12
N LEU A 9 -12.16 3.15 2.77
CA LEU A 9 -11.16 2.82 1.75
C LEU A 9 -10.26 1.64 2.16
N ARG A 10 -9.87 1.55 3.45
CA ARG A 10 -9.13 0.39 3.99
C ARG A 10 -9.93 -0.90 3.88
N GLU A 11 -11.21 -0.86 4.24
CA GLU A 11 -12.09 -2.04 4.17
C GLU A 11 -12.28 -2.51 2.72
N GLU A 12 -12.51 -1.57 1.81
CA GLU A 12 -12.66 -1.87 0.38
C GLU A 12 -11.37 -2.42 -0.22
N PHE A 13 -10.23 -1.78 0.06
CA PHE A 13 -8.92 -2.26 -0.40
C PHE A 13 -8.62 -3.67 0.12
N GLY A 14 -8.87 -3.93 1.41
CA GLY A 14 -8.74 -5.27 1.99
C GLY A 14 -9.66 -6.30 1.33
N THR A 15 -10.85 -5.89 0.88
CA THR A 15 -11.77 -6.75 0.12
C THR A 15 -11.24 -7.04 -1.28
N ILE A 16 -10.69 -6.02 -1.97
CA ILE A 16 -10.03 -6.18 -3.28
C ILE A 16 -8.88 -7.18 -3.19
N LEU A 17 -8.01 -7.07 -2.19
CA LEU A 17 -6.88 -8.01 -2.02
C LEU A 17 -7.32 -9.47 -1.81
N LYS A 18 -8.54 -9.70 -1.31
CA LYS A 18 -9.11 -11.04 -1.12
C LYS A 18 -9.80 -11.58 -2.38
N GLN A 19 -10.05 -10.76 -3.40
CA GLN A 19 -10.63 -11.24 -4.65
C GLN A 19 -9.65 -12.23 -5.32
N THR A 20 -10.20 -13.32 -5.85
CA THR A 20 -9.45 -14.47 -6.36
C THR A 20 -8.30 -14.09 -7.30
N GLN A 21 -8.53 -13.13 -8.21
CA GLN A 21 -7.50 -12.69 -9.16
C GLN A 21 -6.27 -12.08 -8.48
N PHE A 22 -6.48 -11.25 -7.45
CA PHE A 22 -5.41 -10.56 -6.75
C PHE A 22 -4.76 -11.47 -5.72
N ALA A 23 -5.56 -12.25 -4.99
CA ALA A 23 -5.05 -13.25 -4.05
C ALA A 23 -4.13 -14.27 -4.75
N ASN A 24 -4.54 -14.78 -5.92
CA ASN A 24 -3.71 -15.70 -6.71
C ASN A 24 -2.42 -15.04 -7.19
N LEU A 25 -2.47 -13.77 -7.61
CA LEU A 25 -1.28 -13.04 -8.04
C LEU A 25 -0.30 -12.84 -6.89
N ILE A 26 -0.79 -12.44 -5.71
CA ILE A 26 0.00 -12.26 -4.49
C ILE A 26 0.72 -13.56 -4.13
N ILE A 27 0.00 -14.68 -4.12
CA ILE A 27 0.57 -16.00 -3.82
C ILE A 27 1.59 -16.41 -4.88
N ALA A 28 1.23 -16.34 -6.17
CA ALA A 28 2.08 -16.79 -7.26
C ALA A 28 3.39 -15.99 -7.36
N LYS A 29 3.34 -14.70 -7.05
CA LYS A 29 4.50 -13.80 -7.07
C LYS A 29 5.21 -13.71 -5.72
N LYS A 30 4.76 -14.45 -4.70
CA LYS A 30 5.27 -14.40 -3.32
C LYS A 30 5.36 -12.96 -2.78
N ILE A 31 4.35 -12.15 -3.09
CA ILE A 31 4.28 -10.77 -2.63
C ILE A 31 3.83 -10.79 -1.18
N ASP A 32 4.52 -10.03 -0.34
CA ASP A 32 4.14 -9.90 1.06
C ASP A 32 2.95 -8.93 1.20
N PRO A 33 1.78 -9.40 1.68
CA PRO A 33 0.60 -8.56 1.84
C PRO A 33 0.79 -7.37 2.79
N THR A 34 1.76 -7.47 3.73
CA THR A 34 2.10 -6.36 4.65
C THR A 34 2.75 -5.20 3.92
N ILE A 35 3.49 -5.47 2.85
CA ILE A 35 4.11 -4.44 2.01
C ILE A 35 3.01 -3.72 1.22
N ILE A 36 2.08 -4.47 0.63
CA ILE A 36 0.96 -3.90 -0.14
C ILE A 36 0.09 -3.02 0.76
N SER A 37 -0.29 -3.52 1.94
CA SER A 37 -1.13 -2.79 2.89
C SER A 37 -0.42 -1.56 3.45
N GLY A 38 0.87 -1.67 3.81
CA GLY A 38 1.65 -0.53 4.30
C GLY A 38 1.86 0.55 3.24
N ALA A 39 2.01 0.17 1.97
CA ALA A 39 2.12 1.12 0.88
C ALA A 39 0.79 1.86 0.64
N PHE A 40 -0.35 1.17 0.78
CA PHE A 40 -1.66 1.81 0.71
C PHE A 40 -1.90 2.80 1.86
N GLU A 41 -1.45 2.50 3.08
CA GLU A 41 -1.52 3.46 4.20
C GLU A 41 -0.75 4.76 3.92
N LYS A 42 0.36 4.70 3.17
CA LYS A 42 1.08 5.92 2.75
C LYS A 42 0.26 6.78 1.81
N LEU A 43 -0.48 6.16 0.89
CA LEU A 43 -1.40 6.89 0.01
C LEU A 43 -2.55 7.53 0.80
N LEU A 44 -3.09 6.83 1.80
CA LEU A 44 -4.15 7.37 2.66
C LEU A 44 -3.68 8.46 3.64
N SER A 45 -2.38 8.48 3.96
CA SER A 45 -1.78 9.51 4.83
C SER A 45 -1.53 10.84 4.12
N ALA A 46 -1.66 10.88 2.79
CA ALA A 46 -1.77 12.14 2.08
C ALA A 46 -3.16 12.72 2.40
N ASP A 47 -3.20 13.69 3.33
CA ASP A 47 -4.41 14.34 3.87
C ASP A 47 -5.38 14.89 2.80
N ARG A 48 -4.98 14.91 1.52
CA ARG A 48 -5.72 15.49 0.42
C ARG A 48 -5.78 14.62 -0.82
N PHE A 49 -5.77 13.30 -0.76
CA PHE A 49 -5.82 12.51 -2.02
C PHE A 49 -6.99 12.89 -2.96
N LEU A 50 -8.10 13.41 -2.43
CA LEU A 50 -9.24 13.93 -3.21
C LEU A 50 -9.13 15.42 -3.62
N GLU A 51 -8.25 16.20 -2.99
CA GLU A 51 -7.96 17.61 -3.28
C GLU A 51 -6.53 17.82 -3.82
N ALA A 52 -5.83 16.73 -4.10
CA ALA A 52 -4.42 16.68 -4.43
C ALA A 52 -4.22 17.24 -5.83
N GLU A 53 -3.31 18.20 -5.95
CA GLU A 53 -2.81 18.56 -7.26
C GLU A 53 -1.91 17.45 -7.80
N LEU A 54 -1.63 17.48 -9.11
CA LEU A 54 -0.75 16.50 -9.77
C LEU A 54 0.58 16.29 -9.02
N GLU A 55 1.14 17.35 -8.45
CA GLU A 55 2.38 17.31 -7.68
C GLU A 55 2.26 16.52 -6.36
N ASP A 56 1.11 16.61 -5.67
CA ASP A 56 0.84 15.85 -4.44
C ASP A 56 0.69 14.36 -4.74
N ILE A 57 0.08 14.03 -5.90
CA ILE A 57 -0.06 12.65 -6.37
C ILE A 57 1.31 12.06 -6.71
N ASP A 58 2.16 12.81 -7.42
CA ASP A 58 3.51 12.36 -7.76
C ASP A 58 4.39 12.17 -6.51
N LYS A 59 4.25 13.06 -5.51
CA LYS A 59 4.93 12.89 -4.23
C LYS A 59 4.46 11.64 -3.48
N ALA A 60 3.14 11.44 -3.37
CA ALA A 60 2.57 10.27 -2.72
C ALA A 60 3.00 8.96 -3.42
N ARG A 61 3.09 8.99 -4.76
CA ARG A 61 3.61 7.89 -5.55
C ARG A 61 5.10 7.64 -5.27
N GLY A 62 5.92 8.70 -5.18
CA GLY A 62 7.33 8.57 -4.82
C GLY A 62 7.51 7.96 -3.43
N GLU A 63 6.71 8.37 -2.45
CA GLU A 63 6.72 7.79 -1.10
C GLU A 63 6.28 6.32 -1.10
N PHE A 64 5.27 5.97 -1.89
CA PHE A 64 4.81 4.60 -2.11
C PHE A 64 5.93 3.71 -2.69
N GLU A 65 6.57 4.15 -3.77
CA GLU A 65 7.66 3.40 -4.42
C GLU A 65 8.87 3.23 -3.49
N ASN A 66 9.25 4.30 -2.78
CA ASN A 66 10.33 4.27 -1.80
C ASN A 66 10.04 3.31 -0.64
N TYR A 67 8.80 3.28 -0.13
CA TYR A 67 8.41 2.35 0.92
C TYR A 67 8.59 0.89 0.49
N ILE A 68 8.16 0.56 -0.74
CA ILE A 68 8.32 -0.79 -1.30
C ILE A 68 9.80 -1.16 -1.42
N ILE A 69 10.61 -0.29 -2.04
CA ILE A 69 12.04 -0.52 -2.25
C ILE A 69 12.76 -0.72 -0.91
N ASN A 70 12.50 0.15 0.07
CA ASN A 70 13.16 0.09 1.37
C ASN A 70 12.74 -1.15 2.17
N THR A 71 11.47 -1.53 2.11
CA THR A 71 10.98 -2.72 2.81
C THR A 71 11.60 -4.00 2.23
N ILE A 72 11.71 -4.09 0.90
CA ILE A 72 12.37 -5.23 0.23
C ILE A 72 13.86 -5.27 0.56
N LYS A 73 14.57 -4.13 0.49
CA LYS A 73 16.00 -4.04 0.83
C LYS A 73 16.25 -4.48 2.28
N THR A 74 15.43 -4.00 3.22
CA THR A 74 15.56 -4.32 4.64
C THR A 74 15.31 -5.81 4.91
N LYS A 75 14.28 -6.40 4.29
CA LYS A 75 13.99 -7.84 4.42
C LYS A 75 15.10 -8.70 3.81
N ARG A 76 15.70 -8.29 2.69
CA ARG A 76 16.85 -8.98 2.09
C ARG A 76 18.09 -8.94 2.99
N HIS A 77 18.37 -7.79 3.60
CA HIS A 77 19.47 -7.68 4.56
C HIS A 77 19.25 -8.50 5.83
N SER A 78 18.00 -8.60 6.30
CA SER A 78 17.65 -9.35 7.50
C SER A 78 17.73 -10.88 7.30
N ASN A 79 17.56 -11.37 6.07
CA ASN A 79 17.66 -12.80 5.73
C ASN A 79 19.08 -13.23 5.31
N GLY A 80 20.06 -12.32 5.35
CA GLY A 80 21.45 -12.56 4.92
C GLY A 80 22.48 -12.61 6.05
N ASN A 81 22.05 -12.61 7.31
CA ASN A 81 22.90 -12.73 8.50
C ASN A 81 22.56 -14.01 9.27
#